data_AF-A0A3A8IH01-F1
#
_entry.id   AF-A0A3A8IH01-F1
#
_cell.length_a   1.000
_cell.length_b   1.000
_cell.length_c   1.000
_cell.angle_alpha   90.00
_cell.angle_beta   90.00
_cell.angle_gamma   90.00
#
_symmetry.space_group_name_H-M   'P 1'
#
loop_
_entity.id
_entity.type
_entity.pdbx_description
1 polymer ?
#
loop_
_entity_poly.entity_id
_entity_poly.type
_entity_poly.pdbx_seq_one_letter_code
_entity_poly.pdbx_strand_id
1 'polypeptide(L)'
;MTLLLGSTACRTPQPEGGSAAKAGLSVATCELPSSPAEVISLTEAPIPGELHERFDLPDGPEWWAPAPEDAERQRYREALVARLGAGGVEMRALLERSRELFTALALPLRREAENSTRVLEGGAGTVGPASCLEWRLFQRQAWRFPMLEHPTEFSAYVLRGQGRLHVYFSGADRVGAKLRSEVTERVAADVARGFVLVAHAHNHNFMFDRVPGDRQWTTPETVNDVGGGVAPSLTDVQAYRGMHEALGLQGAWVTNGLETGRYTAGDFTRLSAWEG
;
A
#
# COMPACT_ATOMS: atom_id res chain seq x y z
N MET A 1 -28.18 -41.43 75.32
CA MET A 1 -29.20 -40.84 74.46
C MET A 1 -28.51 -40.46 73.17
N THR A 2 -28.60 -41.34 72.18
CA THR A 2 -27.79 -41.33 70.95
C THR A 2 -28.63 -40.73 69.83
N LEU A 3 -28.20 -39.60 69.25
CA LEU A 3 -28.83 -39.03 68.06
C LEU A 3 -27.95 -39.33 66.83
N LEU A 4 -28.48 -40.13 65.91
CA LEU A 4 -28.03 -40.28 64.54
C LEU A 4 -28.72 -39.20 63.68
N LEU A 5 -27.96 -38.42 62.93
CA LEU A 5 -28.47 -37.58 61.85
C LEU A 5 -27.68 -37.93 60.58
N GLY A 6 -28.40 -38.50 59.61
CA GLY A 6 -27.89 -38.95 58.33
C GLY A 6 -27.64 -37.80 57.36
N SER A 7 -26.60 -37.96 56.54
CA SER A 7 -26.27 -37.06 55.43
C SER A 7 -26.86 -37.60 54.13
N THR A 8 -27.82 -36.87 53.55
CA THR A 8 -28.33 -37.07 52.20
C THR A 8 -27.40 -36.39 51.19
N ALA A 9 -26.78 -37.17 50.32
CA ALA A 9 -25.96 -36.67 49.21
C ALA A 9 -26.85 -36.28 48.01
N CYS A 10 -26.88 -35.00 47.65
CA CYS A 10 -27.44 -34.53 46.39
C CYS A 10 -26.44 -34.79 45.25
N ARG A 11 -26.82 -35.66 44.31
CA ARG A 11 -26.13 -35.82 43.02
C ARG A 11 -26.53 -34.68 42.09
N THR A 12 -25.56 -33.86 41.68
CA THR A 12 -25.71 -32.92 40.57
C THR A 12 -25.64 -33.67 39.23
N PRO A 13 -26.52 -33.36 38.26
CA PRO A 13 -26.46 -33.93 36.92
C PRO A 13 -25.25 -33.37 36.16
N GLN A 14 -24.51 -34.27 35.52
CA GLN A 14 -23.35 -33.97 34.71
C GLN A 14 -23.83 -33.53 33.31
N PRO A 15 -23.38 -32.37 32.78
CA PRO A 15 -23.80 -31.93 31.46
C PRO A 15 -23.21 -32.85 30.39
N GLU A 16 -24.08 -33.30 29.48
CA GLU A 16 -23.72 -34.13 28.34
C GLU A 16 -22.74 -33.37 27.43
N GLY A 17 -21.60 -34.00 27.18
CA GLY A 17 -20.52 -33.46 26.33
C GLY A 17 -20.97 -33.36 24.88
N GLY A 18 -21.51 -32.20 24.50
CA GLY A 18 -21.65 -31.80 23.12
C GLY A 18 -20.27 -31.65 22.49
N SER A 19 -19.91 -32.61 21.64
CA SER A 19 -18.73 -32.54 20.77
C SER A 19 -18.86 -31.31 19.88
N ALA A 20 -18.24 -30.21 20.28
CA ALA A 20 -18.07 -29.04 19.44
C ALA A 20 -17.23 -29.47 18.24
N ALA A 21 -17.89 -29.63 17.09
CA ALA A 21 -17.22 -29.73 15.81
C ALA A 21 -16.27 -28.53 15.72
N LYS A 22 -14.96 -28.79 15.80
CA LYS A 22 -13.93 -27.81 15.44
C LYS A 22 -14.13 -27.54 13.97
N ALA A 23 -14.97 -26.54 13.65
CA ALA A 23 -14.96 -25.89 12.36
C ALA A 23 -13.52 -25.46 12.14
N GLY A 24 -12.82 -26.18 11.25
CA GLY A 24 -11.48 -25.81 10.85
C GLY A 24 -11.57 -24.38 10.33
N LEU A 25 -11.05 -23.43 11.11
CA LEU A 25 -10.80 -22.09 10.63
C LEU A 25 -9.85 -22.26 9.45
N SER A 26 -10.43 -22.27 8.26
CA SER A 26 -9.68 -22.07 7.02
C SER A 26 -8.84 -20.83 7.28
N VAL A 27 -7.52 -21.01 7.34
CA VAL A 27 -6.59 -19.88 7.41
C VAL A 27 -6.94 -19.05 6.19
N ALA A 28 -7.55 -17.88 6.41
CA ALA A 28 -7.94 -17.00 5.31
C ALA A 28 -6.66 -16.69 4.55
N THR A 29 -6.56 -17.19 3.32
CA THR A 29 -5.47 -16.89 2.43
C THR A 29 -5.61 -15.42 2.08
N CYS A 30 -4.57 -14.64 2.36
CA CYS A 30 -4.53 -13.25 1.92
C CYS A 30 -4.33 -13.23 0.40
N GLU A 31 -5.45 -13.30 -0.31
CA GLU A 31 -5.56 -13.32 -1.75
C GLU A 31 -6.65 -12.34 -2.15
N LEU A 32 -6.27 -11.36 -2.98
CA LEU A 32 -7.25 -10.42 -3.51
C LEU A 32 -8.19 -11.18 -4.46
N PRO A 33 -9.52 -11.00 -4.35
CA PRO A 33 -10.46 -11.64 -5.27
C PRO A 33 -10.11 -11.34 -6.72
N SER A 34 -10.21 -12.36 -7.59
CA SER A 34 -9.91 -12.20 -9.02
C SER A 34 -10.85 -11.20 -9.70
N SER A 35 -12.11 -11.16 -9.25
CA SER A 35 -13.13 -10.20 -9.67
C SER A 35 -13.36 -9.12 -8.61
N PRO A 36 -13.36 -7.83 -8.99
CA PRO A 36 -13.71 -6.77 -8.06
C PRO A 36 -15.22 -6.79 -7.74
N ALA A 37 -15.60 -6.15 -6.63
CA ALA A 37 -17.00 -5.90 -6.30
C ALA A 37 -17.64 -4.88 -7.26
N GLU A 38 -16.84 -3.95 -7.79
CA GLU A 38 -17.26 -2.94 -8.77
C GLU A 38 -16.10 -2.63 -9.74
N VAL A 39 -16.41 -2.47 -11.03
CA VAL A 39 -15.54 -1.77 -11.99
C VAL A 39 -16.13 -0.38 -12.18
N ILE A 40 -15.37 0.65 -11.82
CA ILE A 40 -15.83 2.04 -11.82
C ILE A 40 -15.63 2.62 -13.23
N SER A 41 -16.73 2.93 -13.91
CA SER A 41 -16.69 3.58 -15.22
C SER A 41 -16.35 5.06 -15.10
N LEU A 42 -15.62 5.57 -16.10
CA LEU A 42 -15.30 7.00 -16.22
C LEU A 42 -16.28 7.70 -17.14
N THR A 43 -16.53 8.97 -16.84
CA THR A 43 -17.29 9.88 -17.72
C THR A 43 -16.42 10.40 -18.85
N GLU A 44 -15.16 10.74 -18.54
CA GLU A 44 -14.15 11.11 -19.52
C GLU A 44 -13.53 9.87 -20.18
N ALA A 45 -12.95 10.06 -21.37
CA ALA A 45 -12.18 9.01 -22.02
C ALA A 45 -11.03 8.54 -21.10
N PRO A 46 -10.88 7.22 -20.88
CA PRO A 46 -9.76 6.69 -20.11
C PRO A 46 -8.45 6.96 -20.85
N ILE A 47 -7.38 7.18 -20.10
CA ILE A 47 -6.02 7.11 -20.65
C ILE A 47 -5.67 5.64 -20.96
N PRO A 48 -4.62 5.36 -21.77
CA PRO A 48 -4.25 3.99 -22.10
C PRO A 48 -4.10 3.10 -20.87
N GLY A 49 -4.78 1.96 -20.89
CA GLY A 49 -4.74 0.98 -19.81
C GLY A 49 -5.33 1.45 -18.49
N GLU A 50 -6.07 2.55 -18.42
CA GLU A 50 -6.69 3.02 -17.18
C GLU A 50 -7.82 2.08 -16.72
N LEU A 51 -7.80 1.74 -15.42
CA LEU A 51 -8.75 0.86 -14.77
C LEU A 51 -8.98 1.32 -13.34
N HIS A 52 -10.24 1.27 -12.91
CA HIS A 52 -10.67 1.61 -11.56
C HIS A 52 -11.59 0.52 -11.01
N GLU A 53 -11.28 0.02 -9.83
CA GLU A 53 -11.94 -1.13 -9.24
C GLU A 53 -12.18 -0.92 -7.75
N ARG A 54 -13.27 -1.49 -7.24
CA ARG A 54 -13.52 -1.58 -5.80
C ARG A 54 -13.49 -3.04 -5.36
N PHE A 55 -12.78 -3.32 -4.28
CA PHE A 55 -12.81 -4.61 -3.60
C PHE A 55 -13.46 -4.46 -2.23
N ASP A 56 -14.30 -5.42 -1.87
CA ASP A 56 -14.95 -5.47 -0.56
C ASP A 56 -14.44 -6.72 0.18
N LEU A 57 -13.57 -6.52 1.16
CA LEU A 57 -12.88 -7.61 1.87
C LEU A 57 -13.36 -7.68 3.33
N PRO A 58 -13.33 -8.87 3.97
CA PRO A 58 -13.41 -8.93 5.43
C PRO A 58 -12.20 -8.21 6.04
N ASP A 59 -12.41 -7.43 7.08
CA ASP A 59 -11.31 -6.84 7.85
C ASP A 59 -10.73 -7.89 8.79
N GLY A 60 -9.56 -8.41 8.42
CA GLY A 60 -8.85 -9.44 9.15
C GLY A 60 -7.35 -9.11 9.29
N PRO A 61 -6.69 -9.63 10.34
CA PRO A 61 -5.27 -9.39 10.60
C PRO A 61 -4.34 -9.83 9.45
N GLU A 62 -4.77 -10.79 8.63
CA GLU A 62 -4.01 -11.33 7.50
C GLU A 62 -3.67 -10.30 6.43
N TRP A 63 -4.52 -9.29 6.22
CA TRP A 63 -4.25 -8.20 5.26
C TRP A 63 -3.10 -7.30 5.70
N TRP A 64 -2.91 -7.21 7.03
CA TRP A 64 -1.96 -6.34 7.69
C TRP A 64 -0.65 -7.03 8.04
N ALA A 65 -0.63 -8.37 8.02
CA ALA A 65 0.56 -9.18 8.24
C ALA A 65 1.60 -8.95 7.12
N PRO A 66 2.89 -9.24 7.37
CA PRO A 66 3.91 -9.24 6.31
C PRO A 66 3.46 -10.09 5.12
N ALA A 67 3.71 -9.58 3.90
CA ALA A 67 3.38 -10.32 2.69
C ALA A 67 4.08 -11.69 2.67
N PRO A 68 3.41 -12.73 2.16
CA PRO A 68 4.03 -14.04 2.01
C PRO A 68 5.21 -13.95 1.03
N GLU A 69 6.21 -14.82 1.22
CA GLU A 69 7.24 -15.07 0.21
C GLU A 69 6.69 -16.10 -0.79
N ASP A 70 5.94 -15.60 -1.79
CA ASP A 70 5.45 -16.41 -2.90
C ASP A 70 6.45 -16.42 -4.08
N ALA A 71 6.24 -17.34 -5.01
CA ALA A 71 7.15 -17.54 -6.14
C ALA A 71 7.25 -16.31 -7.05
N GLU A 72 6.22 -15.47 -7.12
CA GLU A 72 6.25 -14.25 -7.94
C GLU A 72 7.08 -13.16 -7.26
N ARG A 73 6.90 -12.98 -5.94
CA ARG A 73 7.71 -12.05 -5.15
C ARG A 73 9.18 -12.41 -5.19
N GLN A 74 9.48 -13.70 -5.07
CA GLN A 74 10.85 -14.21 -5.16
C GLN A 74 11.45 -13.90 -6.54
N ARG A 75 10.74 -14.20 -7.64
CA ARG A 75 11.20 -13.87 -8.99
C ARG A 75 11.43 -12.38 -9.18
N TYR A 76 10.53 -11.54 -8.68
CA TYR A 76 10.67 -10.08 -8.73
C TYR A 76 11.93 -9.61 -8.00
N ARG A 77 12.16 -10.10 -6.77
CA ARG A 77 13.36 -9.82 -5.98
C ARG A 77 14.63 -10.28 -6.70
N GLU A 78 14.65 -11.50 -7.21
CA GLU A 78 15.82 -12.07 -7.91
C GLU A 78 16.18 -11.27 -9.16
N ALA A 79 15.18 -10.84 -9.93
CA ALA A 79 15.39 -10.01 -11.11
C ALA A 79 15.96 -8.62 -10.75
N LEU A 80 15.50 -8.00 -9.66
CA LEU A 80 16.06 -6.76 -9.14
C LEU A 80 17.51 -6.94 -8.66
N VAL A 81 17.79 -8.01 -7.93
CA VAL A 81 19.14 -8.36 -7.48
C VAL A 81 20.08 -8.61 -8.67
N ALA A 82 19.59 -9.23 -9.74
CA ALA A 82 20.38 -9.44 -10.96
C ALA A 82 20.77 -8.11 -11.64
N ARG A 83 19.92 -7.07 -11.55
CA ARG A 83 20.20 -5.74 -12.14
C ARG A 83 21.01 -4.81 -11.23
N LEU A 84 20.76 -4.85 -9.92
CA LEU A 84 21.29 -3.88 -8.96
C LEU A 84 22.33 -4.46 -8.00
N GLY A 85 22.48 -5.79 -7.95
CA GLY A 85 23.19 -6.49 -6.89
C GLY A 85 22.39 -6.54 -5.58
N ALA A 86 22.76 -7.46 -4.69
CA ALA A 86 22.06 -7.65 -3.41
C ALA A 86 22.04 -6.38 -2.54
N GLY A 87 23.17 -5.66 -2.45
CA GLY A 87 23.22 -4.39 -1.72
C GLY A 87 22.48 -3.24 -2.41
N GLY A 88 22.24 -3.33 -3.73
CA GLY A 88 21.59 -2.29 -4.50
C GLY A 88 20.06 -2.28 -4.40
N VAL A 89 19.46 -3.34 -3.86
CA VAL A 89 18.01 -3.45 -3.61
C VAL A 89 17.62 -3.14 -2.17
N GLU A 90 18.60 -2.97 -1.27
CA GLU A 90 18.37 -2.56 0.12
C GLU A 90 17.75 -1.15 0.17
N MET A 91 16.69 -0.94 0.96
CA MET A 91 15.99 0.35 0.97
C MET A 91 16.90 1.52 1.29
N ARG A 92 17.83 1.35 2.23
CA ARG A 92 18.79 2.42 2.58
C ARG A 92 19.59 2.85 1.35
N ALA A 93 20.09 1.90 0.55
CA ALA A 93 20.86 2.21 -0.65
C ALA A 93 20.01 2.90 -1.72
N LEU A 94 18.75 2.49 -1.89
CA LEU A 94 17.81 3.14 -2.81
C LEU A 94 17.51 4.59 -2.41
N LEU A 95 17.23 4.83 -1.13
CA LEU A 95 16.97 6.17 -0.60
C LEU A 95 18.21 7.07 -0.65
N GLU A 96 19.41 6.53 -0.37
CA GLU A 96 20.67 7.28 -0.45
C GLU A 96 20.98 7.69 -1.89
N ARG A 97 20.77 6.79 -2.87
CA ARG A 97 20.91 7.08 -4.30
C ARG A 97 19.94 8.17 -4.76
N SER A 98 18.67 8.05 -4.39
CA SER A 98 17.65 9.05 -4.71
C SER A 98 18.03 10.42 -4.11
N ARG A 99 18.39 10.46 -2.82
CA ARG A 99 18.84 11.69 -2.15
C ARG A 99 20.04 12.32 -2.85
N GLU A 100 21.06 11.55 -3.19
CA GLU A 100 22.26 12.03 -3.88
C GLU A 100 21.91 12.67 -5.23
N LEU A 101 21.12 11.97 -6.04
CA LEU A 101 20.66 12.46 -7.34
C LEU A 101 19.91 13.79 -7.20
N PHE A 102 18.89 13.85 -6.35
CA PHE A 102 18.07 15.05 -6.21
C PHE A 102 18.82 16.20 -5.55
N THR A 103 19.79 15.94 -4.64
CA THR A 103 20.62 17.00 -4.05
C THR A 103 21.42 17.77 -5.11
N ALA A 104 21.84 17.08 -6.17
CA ALA A 104 22.60 17.68 -7.27
C ALA A 104 21.73 18.54 -8.21
N LEU A 105 20.40 18.44 -8.14
CA LEU A 105 19.50 19.18 -9.03
C LEU A 105 19.27 20.63 -8.56
N ALA A 106 18.72 21.44 -9.46
CA ALA A 106 18.28 22.80 -9.17
C ALA A 106 16.95 22.80 -8.39
N LEU A 107 16.65 23.91 -7.73
CA LEU A 107 15.30 24.13 -7.23
C LEU A 107 14.31 24.24 -8.40
N PRO A 108 13.06 23.76 -8.23
CA PRO A 108 12.52 23.20 -6.99
C PRO A 108 12.80 21.70 -6.76
N LEU A 109 13.29 20.96 -7.78
CA LEU A 109 13.49 19.51 -7.74
C LEU A 109 14.45 19.03 -6.64
N ARG A 110 15.40 19.87 -6.23
CA ARG A 110 16.30 19.56 -5.08
C ARG A 110 15.55 19.15 -3.82
N ARG A 111 14.34 19.68 -3.61
CA ARG A 111 13.56 19.43 -2.40
C ARG A 111 13.05 18.00 -2.28
N GLU A 112 13.05 17.22 -3.36
CA GLU A 112 12.80 15.77 -3.29
C GLU A 112 13.79 15.07 -2.35
N ALA A 113 15.05 15.53 -2.32
CA ALA A 113 16.08 15.00 -1.42
C ALA A 113 15.75 15.23 0.07
N GLU A 114 14.94 16.25 0.41
CA GLU A 114 14.54 16.54 1.79
C GLU A 114 13.67 15.41 2.35
N ASN A 115 12.77 14.84 1.52
CA ASN A 115 11.91 13.72 1.94
C ASN A 115 12.72 12.46 2.15
N SER A 116 13.59 12.10 1.19
CA SER A 116 14.50 10.96 1.34
C SER A 116 15.40 11.09 2.57
N THR A 117 15.90 12.29 2.86
CA THR A 117 16.70 12.58 4.06
C THR A 117 15.93 12.31 5.34
N ARG A 118 14.70 12.84 5.46
CA ARG A 118 13.87 12.63 6.66
C ARG A 118 13.52 11.16 6.89
N VAL A 119 13.29 10.40 5.82
CA VAL A 119 13.05 8.95 5.93
C VAL A 119 14.32 8.21 6.38
N LEU A 120 15.48 8.52 5.79
CA LEU A 120 16.77 7.91 6.15
C LEU A 120 17.16 8.16 7.61
N GLU A 121 16.82 9.33 8.14
CA GLU A 121 17.09 9.75 9.51
C GLU A 121 16.02 9.28 10.51
N GLY A 122 14.94 8.64 10.04
CA GLY A 122 13.82 8.23 10.89
C GLY A 122 12.97 9.39 11.42
N GLY A 123 13.06 10.57 10.80
CA GLY A 123 12.29 11.76 11.17
C GLY A 123 10.84 11.73 10.65
N ALA A 124 10.56 10.95 9.61
CA ALA A 124 9.22 10.77 9.04
C ALA A 124 8.99 9.33 8.57
N GLY A 125 7.84 8.78 8.97
CA GLY A 125 7.40 7.45 8.59
C GLY A 125 8.27 6.30 9.10
N THR A 126 7.91 5.08 8.70
CA THR A 126 8.65 3.85 8.98
C THR A 126 8.79 3.02 7.72
N VAL A 127 9.98 2.49 7.47
CA VAL A 127 10.25 1.57 6.36
C VAL A 127 10.27 0.14 6.89
N GLY A 128 9.64 -0.78 6.16
CA GLY A 128 9.77 -2.21 6.41
C GLY A 128 9.12 -3.05 5.31
N PRO A 129 8.99 -4.37 5.50
CA PRO A 129 8.38 -5.25 4.51
C PRO A 129 6.97 -4.79 4.13
N ALA A 130 6.60 -4.98 2.85
CA ALA A 130 5.22 -4.80 2.41
C ALA A 130 4.28 -5.74 3.18
N SER A 131 3.10 -5.25 3.56
CA SER A 131 2.03 -6.11 4.09
C SER A 131 1.42 -6.91 2.96
N CYS A 132 0.62 -7.91 3.32
CA CYS A 132 -0.02 -8.74 2.34
C CYS A 132 -0.99 -7.97 1.43
N LEU A 133 -1.78 -7.02 1.96
CA LEU A 133 -2.63 -6.17 1.13
C LEU A 133 -1.80 -5.37 0.10
N GLU A 134 -0.70 -4.77 0.53
CA GLU A 134 0.17 -3.98 -0.35
C GLU A 134 0.78 -4.83 -1.47
N TRP A 135 1.25 -6.05 -1.14
CA TRP A 135 1.77 -6.98 -2.13
C TRP A 135 0.70 -7.43 -3.13
N ARG A 136 -0.53 -7.71 -2.69
CA ARG A 136 -1.61 -8.11 -3.62
C ARG A 136 -2.04 -6.98 -4.55
N LEU A 137 -2.04 -5.73 -4.07
CA LEU A 137 -2.30 -4.57 -4.93
C LEU A 137 -1.17 -4.37 -5.95
N PHE A 138 0.08 -4.54 -5.54
CA PHE A 138 1.23 -4.52 -6.44
C PHE A 138 1.15 -5.62 -7.50
N GLN A 139 0.90 -6.88 -7.11
CA GLN A 139 0.73 -8.00 -8.04
C GLN A 139 -0.40 -7.75 -9.03
N ARG A 140 -1.53 -7.19 -8.56
CA ARG A 140 -2.66 -6.90 -9.46
C ARG A 140 -2.26 -5.94 -10.57
N GLN A 141 -1.45 -4.92 -10.28
CA GLN A 141 -0.92 -4.06 -11.33
C GLN A 141 0.16 -4.78 -12.16
N ALA A 142 1.05 -5.56 -11.53
CA ALA A 142 2.12 -6.30 -12.21
C ALA A 142 1.62 -7.35 -13.22
N TRP A 143 0.46 -7.97 -12.96
CA TRP A 143 -0.18 -8.89 -13.91
C TRP A 143 -0.76 -8.20 -15.13
N ARG A 144 -1.07 -6.90 -15.01
CA ARG A 144 -1.52 -6.07 -16.14
C ARG A 144 -0.32 -5.55 -16.92
N PHE A 145 0.73 -5.16 -16.20
CA PHE A 145 1.95 -4.56 -16.74
C PHE A 145 3.16 -5.09 -15.96
N PRO A 146 3.98 -5.98 -16.54
CA PRO A 146 5.16 -6.52 -15.86
C PRO A 146 6.08 -5.38 -15.38
N MET A 147 6.20 -5.18 -14.07
CA MET A 147 6.71 -3.91 -13.50
C MET A 147 8.19 -3.61 -13.79
N LEU A 148 9.00 -4.60 -14.17
CA LEU A 148 10.42 -4.38 -14.48
C LEU A 148 10.63 -3.97 -15.93
N GLU A 149 9.87 -4.58 -16.84
CA GLU A 149 9.91 -4.31 -18.27
C GLU A 149 9.03 -3.11 -18.63
N HIS A 150 7.93 -2.95 -17.88
CA HIS A 150 6.87 -2.00 -18.14
C HIS A 150 6.41 -1.33 -16.84
N PRO A 151 7.27 -0.55 -16.15
CA PRO A 151 6.92 0.08 -14.88
C PRO A 151 5.69 0.98 -15.02
N THR A 152 4.74 0.84 -14.11
CA THR A 152 3.50 1.62 -14.05
C THR A 152 3.12 1.90 -12.61
N GLU A 153 2.32 2.93 -12.37
CA GLU A 153 1.85 3.23 -11.03
C GLU A 153 0.38 2.82 -10.84
N PHE A 154 0.12 2.21 -9.69
CA PHE A 154 -1.21 2.11 -9.11
C PHE A 154 -1.33 3.08 -7.94
N SER A 155 -2.57 3.44 -7.63
CA SER A 155 -2.98 4.10 -6.40
C SER A 155 -4.18 3.36 -5.81
N ALA A 156 -4.32 3.35 -4.51
CA ALA A 156 -5.43 2.70 -3.83
C ALA A 156 -5.85 3.45 -2.58
N TYR A 157 -7.14 3.73 -2.44
CA TYR A 157 -7.72 4.17 -1.17
C TYR A 157 -8.10 2.94 -0.36
N VAL A 158 -7.60 2.84 0.87
CA VAL A 158 -7.89 1.73 1.79
C VAL A 158 -8.73 2.26 2.93
N LEU A 159 -10.00 1.87 2.94
CA LEU A 159 -10.96 2.26 3.94
C LEU A 159 -11.30 1.08 4.85
N ARG A 160 -11.56 1.37 6.11
CA ARG A 160 -11.91 0.39 7.14
C ARG A 160 -13.16 0.83 7.89
N GLY A 161 -14.13 -0.06 8.03
CA GLY A 161 -15.36 0.22 8.75
C GLY A 161 -16.26 -1.00 8.82
N GLN A 162 -17.02 -1.14 9.90
CA GLN A 162 -18.09 -2.15 10.00
C GLN A 162 -17.60 -3.60 9.79
N GLY A 163 -16.35 -3.91 10.17
CA GLY A 163 -15.74 -5.23 9.97
C GLY A 163 -15.34 -5.53 8.51
N ARG A 164 -15.22 -4.50 7.67
CA ARG A 164 -14.91 -4.59 6.25
C ARG A 164 -13.75 -3.68 5.88
N LEU A 165 -13.04 -4.06 4.81
CA LEU A 165 -12.16 -3.18 4.06
C LEU A 165 -12.80 -2.88 2.72
N HIS A 166 -12.86 -1.60 2.35
CA HIS A 166 -13.12 -1.18 0.97
C HIS A 166 -11.81 -0.68 0.37
N VAL A 167 -11.41 -1.27 -0.75
CA VAL A 167 -10.17 -0.90 -1.44
C VAL A 167 -10.52 -0.39 -2.83
N TYR A 168 -10.27 0.89 -3.08
CA TYR A 168 -10.49 1.53 -4.36
C TYR A 168 -9.19 1.59 -5.13
N PHE A 169 -8.93 0.59 -5.96
CA PHE A 169 -7.72 0.47 -6.77
C PHE A 169 -7.86 1.25 -8.07
N SER A 170 -6.81 1.96 -8.48
CA SER A 170 -6.72 2.69 -9.73
C SER A 170 -5.33 2.50 -10.33
N GLY A 171 -5.23 2.20 -11.62
CA GLY A 171 -3.93 2.05 -12.29
C GLY A 171 -4.06 2.22 -13.79
N ALA A 172 -2.99 2.69 -14.43
CA ALA A 172 -2.95 2.96 -15.87
C ALA A 172 -1.64 2.48 -16.49
N ASP A 173 -1.53 2.52 -17.82
CA ASP A 173 -0.27 2.29 -18.52
C ASP A 173 0.63 3.54 -18.52
N ARG A 174 1.04 3.98 -17.33
CA ARG A 174 2.09 5.01 -17.14
C ARG A 174 2.54 5.12 -15.69
N VAL A 175 3.59 5.90 -15.46
CA VAL A 175 3.95 6.45 -14.15
C VAL A 175 3.17 7.76 -13.92
N GLY A 176 2.80 8.04 -12.68
CA GLY A 176 1.94 9.15 -12.30
C GLY A 176 0.46 8.75 -12.30
N ALA A 177 -0.07 8.50 -11.10
CA ALA A 177 -1.49 8.28 -10.89
C ALA A 177 -2.30 9.56 -11.18
N LYS A 178 -3.49 9.40 -11.78
CA LYS A 178 -4.49 10.47 -11.90
C LYS A 178 -5.63 10.18 -10.92
N LEU A 179 -5.91 11.12 -10.02
CA LEU A 179 -7.08 11.04 -9.16
C LEU A 179 -8.33 11.36 -10.00
N ARG A 180 -9.24 10.39 -10.13
CA ARG A 180 -10.51 10.53 -10.86
C ARG A 180 -11.64 10.85 -9.88
N SER A 181 -12.48 11.83 -10.23
CA SER A 181 -13.58 12.26 -9.36
C SER A 181 -14.55 11.13 -9.07
N GLU A 182 -14.82 10.27 -10.05
CA GLU A 182 -15.70 9.11 -9.91
C GLU A 182 -15.24 8.14 -8.83
N VAL A 183 -13.93 8.04 -8.60
CA VAL A 183 -13.34 7.23 -7.52
C VAL A 183 -13.41 7.99 -6.20
N THR A 184 -12.97 9.25 -6.16
CA THR A 184 -12.94 10.05 -4.92
C THR A 184 -14.33 10.32 -4.35
N GLU A 185 -15.36 10.46 -5.19
CA GLU A 185 -16.75 10.61 -4.75
C GLU A 185 -17.26 9.35 -4.05
N ARG A 186 -16.88 8.16 -4.53
CA ARG A 186 -17.23 6.89 -3.88
C ARG A 186 -16.52 6.74 -2.54
N VAL A 187 -15.24 7.11 -2.49
CA VAL A 187 -14.45 7.16 -1.24
C VAL A 187 -15.11 8.10 -0.24
N ALA A 188 -15.46 9.32 -0.66
CA ALA A 188 -16.15 10.30 0.19
C ALA A 188 -17.51 9.78 0.69
N ALA A 189 -18.26 9.08 -0.17
CA ALA A 189 -19.53 8.47 0.21
C ALA A 189 -19.36 7.36 1.27
N ASP A 190 -18.30 6.56 1.21
CA ASP A 190 -18.00 5.58 2.26
C ASP A 190 -17.54 6.23 3.56
N VAL A 191 -16.71 7.28 3.47
CA VAL A 191 -16.33 8.07 4.65
C VAL A 191 -17.56 8.66 5.34
N ALA A 192 -18.51 9.19 4.56
CA ALA A 192 -19.79 9.68 5.09
C ALA A 192 -20.67 8.57 5.71
N ARG A 193 -20.46 7.29 5.33
CA ARG A 193 -21.09 6.11 5.95
C ARG A 193 -20.35 5.61 7.20
N GLY A 194 -19.32 6.32 7.64
CA GLY A 194 -18.54 5.99 8.84
C GLY A 194 -17.37 5.03 8.58
N PHE A 195 -16.97 4.82 7.34
CA PHE A 195 -15.66 4.22 7.06
C PHE A 195 -14.54 5.22 7.35
N VAL A 196 -13.41 4.73 7.82
CA VAL A 196 -12.20 5.51 8.04
C VAL A 196 -11.28 5.31 6.85
N LEU A 197 -10.82 6.39 6.22
CA LEU A 197 -9.78 6.33 5.20
C LEU A 197 -8.41 6.13 5.87
N VAL A 198 -8.04 4.86 6.06
CA VAL A 198 -6.84 4.46 6.81
C VAL A 198 -5.58 4.83 6.05
N ALA A 199 -5.55 4.56 4.74
CA ALA A 199 -4.40 4.91 3.93
C ALA A 199 -4.72 5.17 2.46
N HIS A 200 -3.83 5.93 1.83
CA HIS A 200 -3.66 5.96 0.39
C HIS A 200 -2.36 5.24 0.06
N ALA A 201 -2.44 4.14 -0.68
CA ALA A 201 -1.32 3.32 -1.06
C ALA A 201 -0.97 3.54 -2.53
N HIS A 202 0.30 3.71 -2.88
CA HIS A 202 0.76 3.72 -4.27
C HIS A 202 2.15 3.10 -4.36
N ASN A 203 2.61 2.79 -5.58
CA ASN A 203 3.94 2.22 -5.77
C ASN A 203 4.94 3.20 -6.38
N HIS A 204 6.19 3.10 -5.95
CA HIS A 204 7.36 3.64 -6.64
C HIS A 204 8.07 2.51 -7.37
N ASN A 205 8.21 2.67 -8.69
CA ASN A 205 8.76 1.64 -9.55
C ASN A 205 10.28 1.64 -9.59
N PHE A 206 10.84 0.48 -9.91
CA PHE A 206 12.18 0.42 -10.47
C PHE A 206 12.10 0.73 -11.97
N MET A 207 12.86 1.71 -12.41
CA MET A 207 12.82 2.24 -13.77
C MET A 207 14.20 2.08 -14.40
N PHE A 208 14.33 1.08 -15.26
CA PHE A 208 15.55 0.82 -16.02
C PHE A 208 15.41 1.34 -17.44
N ASP A 209 16.54 1.56 -18.11
CA ASP A 209 16.59 1.81 -19.55
C ASP A 209 15.76 3.04 -19.99
N ARG A 210 15.69 4.05 -19.11
CA ARG A 210 14.87 5.26 -19.29
C ARG A 210 15.39 6.12 -20.43
N VAL A 211 14.48 6.82 -21.11
CA VAL A 211 14.83 7.80 -22.15
C VAL A 211 14.03 9.09 -21.97
N PRO A 212 14.63 10.28 -22.16
CA PRO A 212 13.91 11.53 -21.98
C PRO A 212 12.61 11.60 -22.80
N GLY A 213 11.51 12.01 -22.17
CA GLY A 213 10.19 12.11 -22.78
C GLY A 213 9.40 10.79 -22.90
N ASP A 214 9.88 9.71 -22.30
CA ASP A 214 9.12 8.45 -22.20
C ASP A 214 7.87 8.55 -21.31
N ARG A 215 7.11 7.45 -21.22
CA ARG A 215 5.91 7.31 -20.38
C ARG A 215 6.17 7.39 -18.86
N GLN A 216 7.44 7.51 -18.47
CA GLN A 216 7.90 7.63 -17.09
C GLN A 216 8.29 9.07 -16.75
N TRP A 217 8.01 10.03 -17.65
CA TRP A 217 8.33 11.46 -17.49
C TRP A 217 9.82 11.72 -17.27
N THR A 218 10.66 10.88 -17.86
CA THR A 218 12.12 11.00 -17.73
C THR A 218 12.60 12.32 -18.33
N THR A 219 13.48 13.01 -17.60
CA THR A 219 14.22 14.18 -18.11
C THR A 219 15.71 13.81 -18.29
N PRO A 220 16.52 14.63 -18.97
CA PRO A 220 17.98 14.41 -19.03
C PRO A 220 18.63 14.27 -17.65
N GLU A 221 18.11 14.97 -16.65
CA GLU A 221 18.62 14.97 -15.28
C GLU A 221 18.24 13.71 -14.50
N THR A 222 17.12 13.06 -14.83
CA THR A 222 16.61 11.88 -14.11
C THR A 222 16.77 10.58 -14.89
N VAL A 223 17.46 10.59 -16.04
CA VAL A 223 17.64 9.39 -16.89
C VAL A 223 18.34 8.23 -16.16
N ASN A 224 19.19 8.56 -15.19
CA ASN A 224 19.93 7.57 -14.39
C ASN A 224 19.24 7.27 -13.04
N ASP A 225 18.08 7.85 -12.78
CA ASP A 225 17.30 7.52 -11.58
C ASP A 225 16.60 6.18 -11.78
N VAL A 226 17.07 5.17 -11.05
CA VAL A 226 16.50 3.82 -11.09
C VAL A 226 15.21 3.69 -10.27
N GLY A 227 14.84 4.69 -9.46
CA GLY A 227 13.65 4.65 -8.62
C GLY A 227 13.70 3.62 -7.48
N GLY A 228 12.54 3.09 -7.11
CA GLY A 228 12.36 2.06 -6.09
C GLY A 228 12.47 2.51 -4.63
N GLY A 229 12.91 3.74 -4.36
CA GLY A 229 12.91 4.33 -3.01
C GLY A 229 11.48 4.65 -2.55
N VAL A 230 11.18 4.40 -1.28
CA VAL A 230 9.81 4.54 -0.72
C VAL A 230 9.57 5.87 0.01
N ALA A 231 10.47 6.84 -0.14
CA ALA A 231 10.21 8.20 0.31
C ALA A 231 9.19 8.85 -0.63
N PRO A 232 8.13 9.51 -0.12
CA PRO A 232 7.14 10.16 -0.95
C PRO A 232 7.73 11.37 -1.66
N SER A 233 7.31 11.60 -2.91
CA SER A 233 7.68 12.79 -3.66
C SER A 233 7.04 14.07 -3.10
N LEU A 234 7.46 15.23 -3.58
CA LEU A 234 6.78 16.51 -3.25
C LEU A 234 5.30 16.49 -3.67
N THR A 235 4.99 15.86 -4.82
CA THR A 235 3.63 15.72 -5.34
C THR A 235 2.79 14.81 -4.44
N ASP A 236 3.38 13.70 -3.97
CA ASP A 236 2.69 12.78 -3.07
C ASP A 236 2.31 13.47 -1.76
N VAL A 237 3.26 14.18 -1.14
CA VAL A 237 3.00 14.88 0.13
C VAL A 237 1.94 15.97 -0.04
N GLN A 238 1.96 16.70 -1.17
CA GLN A 238 0.92 17.68 -1.49
C GLN A 238 -0.45 17.01 -1.58
N ALA A 239 -0.55 15.87 -2.28
CA ALA A 239 -1.79 15.11 -2.41
C ALA A 239 -2.27 14.57 -1.06
N TYR A 240 -1.36 14.05 -0.22
CA TYR A 240 -1.69 13.52 1.11
C TYR A 240 -2.25 14.59 2.04
N ARG A 241 -1.67 15.81 2.01
CA ARG A 241 -2.20 16.95 2.77
C ARG A 241 -3.62 17.30 2.34
N GLY A 242 -3.86 17.39 1.04
CA GLY A 242 -5.20 17.66 0.51
C GLY A 242 -6.21 16.56 0.85
N MET A 243 -5.82 15.29 0.75
CA MET A 243 -6.68 14.16 1.14
C MET A 243 -6.93 14.09 2.65
N HIS A 244 -5.95 14.46 3.48
CA HIS A 244 -6.13 14.55 4.93
C HIS A 244 -7.16 15.62 5.28
N GLU A 245 -7.02 16.81 4.70
CA GLU A 245 -7.95 17.92 4.92
C GLU A 245 -9.36 17.61 4.43
N ALA A 246 -9.50 17.05 3.22
CA ALA A 246 -10.80 16.83 2.60
C ALA A 246 -11.52 15.57 3.08
N LEU A 247 -10.79 14.48 3.36
CA LEU A 247 -11.36 13.14 3.60
C LEU A 247 -10.92 12.50 4.92
N GLY A 248 -10.07 13.18 5.71
CA GLY A 248 -9.57 12.62 6.97
C GLY A 248 -8.59 11.45 6.80
N LEU A 249 -7.82 11.43 5.70
CA LEU A 249 -6.77 10.43 5.44
C LEU A 249 -5.85 10.26 6.67
N GLN A 250 -5.72 9.05 7.19
CA GLN A 250 -4.92 8.79 8.40
C GLN A 250 -3.44 8.48 8.12
N GLY A 251 -3.12 8.02 6.92
CA GLY A 251 -1.76 7.69 6.54
C GLY A 251 -1.56 7.47 5.04
N ALA A 252 -0.33 7.23 4.64
CA ALA A 252 0.04 6.94 3.26
C ALA A 252 1.07 5.81 3.22
N TRP A 253 0.97 4.96 2.20
CA TRP A 253 1.88 3.82 1.99
C TRP A 253 2.50 3.93 0.61
N VAL A 254 3.83 4.03 0.58
CA VAL A 254 4.60 4.06 -0.66
C VAL A 254 5.36 2.75 -0.75
N THR A 255 4.97 1.86 -1.66
CA THR A 255 5.57 0.53 -1.79
C THR A 255 6.45 0.42 -3.04
N ASN A 256 7.47 -0.43 -3.02
CA ASN A 256 8.18 -0.84 -4.25
C ASN A 256 7.92 -2.32 -4.58
N GLY A 257 6.91 -2.93 -3.95
CA GLY A 257 6.58 -4.35 -4.07
C GLY A 257 7.38 -5.26 -3.12
N LEU A 258 8.55 -4.84 -2.62
CA LEU A 258 9.32 -5.59 -1.62
C LEU A 258 9.13 -5.00 -0.22
N GLU A 259 9.30 -3.68 -0.11
CA GLU A 259 9.22 -2.89 1.11
C GLU A 259 8.28 -1.69 0.90
N THR A 260 7.85 -1.11 2.01
CA THR A 260 6.96 0.05 2.04
C THR A 260 7.41 1.05 3.09
N GLY A 261 7.45 2.33 2.71
CA GLY A 261 7.41 3.46 3.62
C GLY A 261 5.97 3.75 4.05
N ARG A 262 5.70 3.71 5.34
CA ARG A 262 4.39 4.01 5.93
C ARG A 262 4.46 5.31 6.70
N TYR A 263 3.57 6.23 6.36
CA TYR A 263 3.53 7.59 6.87
C TYR A 263 2.19 7.83 7.55
N THR A 264 2.21 8.40 8.73
CA THR A 264 1.01 8.88 9.43
C THR A 264 0.62 10.26 8.92
N ALA A 265 -0.61 10.70 9.17
CA ALA A 265 -1.02 12.07 8.87
C ALA A 265 -0.12 13.13 9.53
N GLY A 266 0.44 12.83 10.71
CA GLY A 266 1.41 13.69 11.37
C GLY A 266 2.71 13.88 10.56
N ASP A 267 3.12 12.87 9.79
CA ASP A 267 4.32 12.94 8.95
C ASP A 267 4.12 13.86 7.73
N PHE A 268 2.89 14.07 7.26
CA PHE A 268 2.63 14.92 6.09
C PHE A 268 3.10 16.37 6.29
N THR A 269 3.05 16.87 7.54
CA THR A 269 3.55 18.20 7.90
C THR A 269 5.06 18.24 8.07
N ARG A 270 5.68 17.09 8.38
CA ARG A 270 7.13 16.96 8.52
C ARG A 270 7.80 16.83 7.17
N LEU A 271 7.14 16.21 6.20
CA LEU A 271 7.63 16.05 4.83
C LEU A 271 7.44 17.34 4.02
N SER A 272 8.28 17.51 3.01
CA SER A 272 8.25 18.63 2.08
C SER A 272 7.25 18.36 0.96
N ALA A 273 6.55 19.42 0.56
CA ALA A 273 5.62 19.45 -0.56
C ALA A 273 5.96 20.66 -1.45
N TRP A 274 5.34 20.73 -2.63
CA TRP A 274 5.42 21.91 -3.49
C TRP A 274 5.02 23.17 -2.72
N GLU A 275 5.79 24.24 -2.87
CA GLU A 275 5.36 25.57 -2.44
C GLU A 275 4.31 26.07 -3.45
N GLY A 276 3.13 26.46 -2.94
CA GLY A 276 2.06 27.06 -3.73
C GLY A 276 2.26 28.53 -3.99
#